data_AF-A0A3R8PGR0-F1
#
_entry.id   AF-A0A3R8PGR0-F1
#
_cell.length_a   1.000
_cell.length_b   1.000
_cell.length_c   1.000
_cell.angle_alpha   90.00
_cell.angle_beta   90.00
_cell.angle_gamma   90.00
#
_symmetry.space_group_name_H-M   'P 1'
#
loop_
_entity.id
_entity.type
_entity.pdbx_description
1 polymer ?
#
loop_
_entity_poly.entity_id
_entity_poly.type
_entity_poly.pdbx_seq_one_letter_code
_entity_poly.pdbx_strand_id
1 'polypeptide(L)' 'MSRLIAGGLVGLAVALAAVGSGLWFVHAVGAVIAVAGVLLARRPGGHPAWALVPWITFVIVFMVAWY' A
#
# COMPACT_ATOMS: atom_id res chain seq x y z
N MET A 1 9.21 -4.11 8.51
CA MET A 1 7.98 -3.27 8.54
C MET A 1 7.28 -3.15 7.18
N SER A 2 7.96 -2.76 6.09
CA SER A 2 7.29 -2.35 4.84
C SER A 2 6.38 -3.41 4.18
N ARG A 3 6.69 -4.71 4.32
CA ARG A 3 5.79 -5.80 3.88
C ARG A 3 4.48 -5.85 4.65
N LEU A 4 4.54 -5.55 5.95
CA LEU A 4 3.39 -5.59 6.84
C LEU A 4 2.45 -4.43 6.51
N ILE A 5 3.00 -3.27 6.15
CA ILE A 5 2.24 -2.12 5.64
C ILE A 5 1.58 -2.45 4.30
N ALA A 6 2.34 -3.02 3.34
CA ALA A 6 1.78 -3.43 2.06
C ALA A 6 0.66 -4.48 2.24
N GLY A 7 0.88 -5.50 3.07
CA GLY A 7 -0.14 -6.51 3.39
C GLY A 7 -1.35 -5.92 4.12
N GLY A 8 -1.14 -4.96 5.04
CA GLY A 8 -2.20 -4.24 5.73
C GLY A 8 -3.06 -3.41 4.78
N LEU A 9 -2.45 -2.69 3.84
CA LEU A 9 -3.16 -1.94 2.79
C LEU A 9 -3.99 -2.86 1.89
N VAL A 10 -3.44 -4.02 1.50
CA VAL A 10 -4.20 -5.04 0.74
C VAL A 10 -5.39 -5.54 1.55
N GLY A 11 -5.18 -5.96 2.81
CA GLY A 11 -6.25 -6.49 3.65
C GLY A 11 -7.36 -5.47 3.91
N LEU A 12 -6.99 -4.22 4.18
CA LEU A 12 -7.95 -3.14 4.39
C LEU A 12 -8.75 -2.83 3.12
N ALA A 13 -8.10 -2.80 1.95
CA ALA A 13 -8.79 -2.59 0.68
C ALA A 13 -9.84 -3.68 0.42
N VAL A 14 -9.50 -4.94 0.67
CA VAL A 14 -10.43 -6.08 0.52
C VAL A 14 -11.59 -5.97 1.52
N ALA A 15 -11.31 -5.64 2.77
CA ALA A 15 -12.35 -5.47 3.79
C ALA A 15 -13.33 -4.33 3.44
N LEU A 16 -12.80 -3.18 2.99
CA LEU A 16 -13.61 -2.05 2.55
C LEU A 16 -14.47 -2.40 1.32
N ALA A 17 -13.90 -3.16 0.38
CA ALA A 17 -14.64 -3.64 -0.80
C ALA A 17 -15.79 -4.57 -0.39
N ALA A 18 -15.54 -5.49 0.56
CA ALA A 18 -16.54 -6.43 1.05
C ALA A 18 -17.73 -5.73 1.74
N VAL A 19 -17.50 -4.60 2.40
CA VAL A 19 -18.54 -3.79 3.06
C VAL A 19 -19.18 -2.77 2.07
N GLY A 20 -18.74 -2.74 0.81
CA GLY A 20 -19.28 -1.84 -0.21
C GLY A 20 -18.88 -0.37 -0.04
N SER A 21 -17.83 -0.08 0.73
CA SER A 21 -17.36 1.30 0.96
C SER A 21 -16.53 1.79 -0.21
N GLY A 22 -16.91 2.90 -0.86
CA GLY A 22 -16.17 3.50 -1.98
C GLY A 22 -14.69 3.82 -1.70
N LEU A 23 -14.29 3.90 -0.42
CA LEU A 23 -12.89 4.06 -0.01
C LEU A 23 -12.00 2.88 -0.41
N TRP A 24 -12.58 1.72 -0.73
CA TRP A 24 -11.84 0.51 -1.12
C TRP A 24 -10.91 0.76 -2.31
N PHE A 25 -11.34 1.60 -3.26
CA PHE A 25 -10.59 1.84 -4.50
C PHE A 25 -9.26 2.53 -4.23
N VAL A 26 -9.26 3.61 -3.42
CA VAL A 26 -8.04 4.36 -3.08
C VAL A 26 -7.05 3.46 -2.33
N HIS A 27 -7.55 2.62 -1.42
CA HIS A 27 -6.73 1.66 -0.68
C HIS A 27 -6.19 0.54 -1.58
N ALA A 28 -6.97 0.07 -2.57
CA ALA A 28 -6.54 -0.94 -3.52
C ALA A 28 -5.40 -0.43 -4.41
N VAL A 29 -5.52 0.79 -4.94
CA VAL A 29 -4.45 1.42 -5.72
C VAL A 29 -3.19 1.60 -4.87
N GLY A 30 -3.34 2.11 -3.64
CA GLY A 30 -2.22 2.23 -2.71
C GLY A 30 -1.58 0.87 -2.38
N ALA A 31 -2.37 -0.17 -2.20
CA ALA A 31 -1.88 -1.51 -1.95
C ALA A 31 -1.02 -2.03 -3.11
N VAL A 32 -1.44 -1.83 -4.37
CA VAL A 32 -0.65 -2.21 -5.55
C VAL A 32 0.70 -1.50 -5.58
N ILE A 33 0.71 -0.18 -5.34
CA ILE A 33 1.95 0.63 -5.33
C ILE A 33 2.87 0.17 -4.20
N ALA A 34 2.34 -0.06 -3.00
CA ALA A 34 3.12 -0.55 -1.86
C ALA A 34 3.70 -1.94 -2.13
N VAL A 35 2.92 -2.85 -2.71
CA VAL A 35 3.41 -4.20 -3.08
C VAL A 35 4.50 -4.10 -4.14
N ALA A 36 4.33 -3.28 -5.18
CA ALA A 36 5.35 -3.06 -6.20
C ALA A 36 6.66 -2.51 -5.60
N GLY A 37 6.56 -1.54 -4.68
CA GLY A 37 7.71 -1.02 -3.94
C GLY A 37 8.43 -2.11 -3.12
N VAL A 38 7.69 -2.97 -2.44
CA VAL A 38 8.29 -4.12 -1.71
C VAL A 38 8.99 -5.10 -2.64
N LEU A 39 8.41 -5.39 -3.81
CA LEU A 39 9.00 -6.30 -4.79
C LEU A 39 10.28 -5.71 -5.39
N LEU A 40 10.26 -4.42 -5.74
CA LEU A 40 11.44 -3.70 -6.26
C LEU A 40 12.56 -3.60 -5.23
N ALA A 41 12.24 -3.43 -3.95
CA ALA A 41 13.22 -3.43 -2.86
C ALA A 41 13.90 -4.79 -2.66
N ARG A 42 13.25 -5.89 -3.07
CA ARG A 42 13.74 -7.26 -2.91
C ARG A 42 14.44 -7.82 -4.14
N ARG A 43 14.32 -7.12 -5.28
CA ARG A 43 14.99 -7.50 -6.52
C ARG A 43 16.52 -7.47 -6.33
N PRO A 44 17.28 -8.43 -6.90
CA PRO A 44 18.73 -8.34 -6.96
C PRO A 44 19.18 -7.03 -7.63
N GLY A 45 20.00 -6.22 -6.94
CA GLY A 45 20.39 -4.87 -7.39
C GLY A 45 19.33 -3.78 -7.14
N GLY A 46 18.26 -4.09 -6.42
CA GLY A 46 17.23 -3.13 -6.03
C GLY A 46 17.76 -2.10 -5.04
N HIS A 47 17.45 -0.82 -5.27
CA HIS A 47 17.84 0.26 -4.37
C HIS A 47 17.06 0.18 -3.03
N PRO A 48 17.71 0.31 -1.86
CA PRO A 48 17.04 0.18 -0.56
C PRO A 48 15.92 1.20 -0.34
N ALA A 49 15.96 2.35 -1.04
CA ALA A 49 14.89 3.35 -0.98
C ALA A 49 13.52 2.83 -1.43
N TRP A 50 13.44 1.76 -2.23
CA TRP A 50 12.16 1.14 -2.59
C TRP A 50 11.39 0.62 -1.36
N ALA A 51 12.07 0.34 -0.25
CA ALA A 51 11.44 -0.04 1.02
C ALA A 51 10.67 1.12 1.70
N LEU A 52 10.87 2.37 1.26
CA LEU A 52 10.14 3.55 1.72
C LEU A 52 8.80 3.73 0.99
N VAL A 53 8.65 3.19 -0.21
CA VAL A 53 7.40 3.34 -1.01
C VAL A 53 6.16 2.93 -0.22
N PRO A 54 6.12 1.77 0.49
CA PRO A 54 4.94 1.40 1.28
C PRO A 54 4.57 2.41 2.37
N TRP A 55 5.56 3.07 2.97
CA TRP A 55 5.33 4.09 3.98
C TRP A 55 4.75 5.37 3.37
N ILE A 56 5.33 5.83 2.28
CA ILE A 56 4.85 7.01 1.56
C ILE A 56 3.42 6.77 1.08
N THR A 57 3.16 5.61 0.49
CA THR A 57 1.82 5.22 0.04
C THR A 57 0.83 5.17 1.20
N PHE A 58 1.21 4.61 2.35
CA PHE A 58 0.35 4.61 3.53
C PHE A 58 -0.03 6.02 3.97
N VAL A 59 0.93 6.94 4.03
CA VAL A 59 0.68 8.35 4.41
C VAL A 59 -0.25 9.03 3.39
N ILE A 60 -0.02 8.85 2.10
CA ILE A 60 -0.86 9.45 1.04
C ILE A 60 -2.28 8.90 1.11
N VAL A 61 -2.45 7.58 1.19
CA VAL A 61 -3.79 6.96 1.30
C VAL A 61 -4.51 7.44 2.55
N PHE A 62 -3.79 7.55 3.68
CA PHE A 62 -4.37 8.10 4.90
C PHE A 62 -4.89 9.53 4.68
N MET A 63 -4.09 10.41 4.06
CA MET A 63 -4.48 11.80 3.80
C MET A 63 -5.61 11.93 2.76
N VAL A 64 -5.67 11.05 1.75
CA VAL A 64 -6.66 11.15 0.65
C VAL A 64 -8.00 10.51 1.03
N ALA A 65 -7.98 9.42 1.79
CA ALA A 65 -9.18 8.64 2.05
C ALA A 65 -9.89 9.03 3.36
N TRP A 66 -9.22 9.75 4.26
CA TRP A 66 -9.72 10.03 5.61
C TRP A 66 -9.74 11.51 5.99
N TYR A 67 -9.37 12.40 5.06
CA TYR A 67 -9.44 13.86 5.22
C TYR A 67 -10.20 14.45 4.03
#